data_AF-A0A1T2XDA9-F1
#
_entry.id   AF-A0A1T2XDA9-F1
#
_cell.length_a   1.000
_cell.length_b   1.000
_cell.length_c   1.000
_cell.angle_alpha   90.00
_cell.angle_beta   90.00
_cell.angle_gamma   90.00
#
_symmetry.space_group_name_H-M   'P 1'
#
loop_
_entity.id
_entity.type
_entity.pdbx_description
1 polymer ?
#
loop_
_entity_poly.entity_id
_entity_poly.type
_entity_poly.pdbx_seq_one_letter_code
_entity_poly.pdbx_strand_id
1 'polypeptide(L)'
;MECIVHYELIRGEKVSPLRGVVDVEPGHKPSVNELLDMFKDSDLHVVVDDPSRLTFRSTTPDDKYTIRVKKFDTGEKNNDYVEDTELKSIISNFIPKSRPL
;
A
#
# COMPACT_ATOMS: atom_id res chain seq x y z
N MET A 1 6.89 15.17 -0.52
CA MET A 1 6.12 14.55 0.58
C MET A 1 6.20 13.06 0.35
N GLU A 2 6.60 12.30 1.35
CA GLU A 2 6.72 10.85 1.21
C GLU A 2 5.32 10.22 1.28
N CYS A 3 4.88 9.60 0.20
CA CYS A 3 3.65 8.81 0.15
C CYS A 3 4.00 7.33 0.22
N ILE A 4 3.39 6.62 1.17
CA ILE A 4 3.50 5.17 1.28
C ILE A 4 2.43 4.53 0.38
N VAL A 5 2.88 3.76 -0.60
CA VAL A 5 2.02 3.01 -1.51
C VAL A 5 1.89 1.58 -1.00
N HIS A 6 0.68 1.17 -0.65
CA HIS A 6 0.37 -0.23 -0.33
C HIS A 6 -0.03 -0.96 -1.60
N TYR A 7 0.71 -2.01 -1.94
CA TYR A 7 0.45 -2.82 -3.13
C TYR A 7 0.63 -4.31 -2.87
N GLU A 8 -0.01 -5.12 -3.71
CA GLU A 8 0.09 -6.58 -3.68
C GLU A 8 0.83 -7.05 -4.92
N LEU A 9 1.90 -7.81 -4.73
CA LEU A 9 2.61 -8.52 -5.80
C LEU A 9 2.10 -9.96 -5.88
N ILE A 10 1.49 -10.30 -7.00
CA ILE A 10 0.84 -11.58 -7.27
C ILE A 10 1.72 -12.39 -8.22
N ARG A 11 2.25 -13.52 -7.75
CA ARG A 11 3.03 -14.51 -8.52
C ARG A 11 2.33 -15.86 -8.48
N GLY A 12 1.60 -16.19 -9.54
CA GLY A 12 0.74 -17.39 -9.56
C GLY A 12 -0.30 -17.32 -8.43
N GLU A 13 -0.25 -18.28 -7.50
CA GLU A 13 -1.14 -18.34 -6.33
C GLU A 13 -0.61 -17.53 -5.13
N LYS A 14 0.63 -17.04 -5.18
CA LYS A 14 1.24 -16.31 -4.07
C LYS A 14 0.94 -14.83 -4.17
N VAL A 15 0.30 -14.28 -3.13
CA VAL A 15 0.09 -12.84 -2.96
C VAL A 15 1.03 -12.31 -1.88
N SER A 16 1.90 -11.37 -2.24
CA SER A 16 2.85 -10.73 -1.33
C SER A 16 2.47 -9.27 -1.11
N PRO A 17 1.97 -8.89 0.07
CA PRO A 17 1.69 -7.50 0.38
C PRO A 17 3.01 -6.76 0.61
N LEU A 18 3.19 -5.65 -0.10
CA LEU A 18 4.39 -4.84 -0.09
C LEU A 18 4.04 -3.36 0.09
N ARG A 19 5.05 -2.58 0.48
CA ARG A 19 4.95 -1.14 0.66
C ARG A 19 6.08 -0.48 -0.09
N GLY A 20 5.74 0.55 -0.85
CA GLY A 20 6.70 1.40 -1.55
C GLY A 20 6.61 2.81 -1.02
N VAL A 21 7.70 3.56 -1.13
CA VAL A 21 7.71 4.98 -0.81
C VAL A 21 7.96 5.72 -2.10
N VAL A 22 7.16 6.75 -2.35
CA VAL A 22 7.29 7.61 -3.51
C VAL A 22 7.20 9.06 -3.05
N ASP A 23 8.13 9.88 -3.51
CA ASP A 23 8.11 11.32 -3.29
C ASP A 23 7.11 11.98 -4.23
N VAL A 24 6.07 12.59 -3.67
CA VAL A 24 5.03 13.29 -4.43
C VAL A 24 4.94 14.75 -3.99
N GLU A 25 4.33 15.56 -4.85
CA GLU A 25 3.96 16.93 -4.48
C GLU A 25 2.95 16.94 -3.32
N PRO A 26 2.98 17.96 -2.44
CA PRO A 26 2.07 18.05 -1.31
C PRO A 26 0.60 17.99 -1.76
N GLY A 27 -0.22 17.17 -1.09
CA GLY A 27 -1.65 17.01 -1.41
C GLY A 27 -1.97 16.22 -2.68
N HIS A 28 -0.96 15.66 -3.36
CA HIS A 28 -1.15 14.89 -4.60
C HIS A 28 -0.95 13.40 -4.37
N LYS A 29 -1.68 12.58 -5.15
CA LYS A 29 -1.44 11.14 -5.24
C LYS A 29 -0.35 10.88 -6.28
N PRO A 30 0.47 9.82 -6.10
CA PRO A 30 1.48 9.49 -7.09
C PRO A 30 0.83 9.15 -8.43
N SER A 31 1.39 9.73 -9.46
CA SER A 31 1.06 9.47 -10.85
C SER A 31 1.49 8.07 -11.24
N VAL A 32 0.88 7.54 -12.30
CA VAL A 32 1.25 6.21 -12.84
C VAL A 32 2.74 6.14 -13.19
N ASN A 33 3.32 7.22 -13.73
CA ASN A 33 4.75 7.27 -14.04
C ASN A 33 5.62 7.18 -12.79
N GLU A 34 5.28 7.91 -11.72
CA GLU A 34 6.02 7.88 -10.45
C GLU A 34 5.95 6.49 -9.80
N LEU A 35 4.82 5.80 -9.94
CA LEU A 35 4.69 4.41 -9.51
C LEU A 35 5.58 3.47 -10.33
N LEU A 36 5.65 3.66 -11.66
CA LEU A 36 6.53 2.87 -12.52
C LEU A 36 8.01 3.06 -12.16
N ASP A 37 8.43 4.30 -11.92
CA ASP A 37 9.80 4.60 -11.47
C ASP A 37 10.08 3.94 -10.11
N MET A 38 9.18 4.07 -9.14
CA MET A 38 9.29 3.40 -7.83
C MET A 38 9.44 1.87 -7.96
N PHE A 39 8.64 1.23 -8.82
CA PHE A 39 8.76 -0.21 -9.06
C PHE A 39 10.11 -0.54 -9.70
N LYS A 40 10.57 0.26 -10.66
CA LYS A 40 11.86 0.08 -11.32
C LYS A 40 13.04 0.22 -10.36
N ASP A 41 13.01 1.17 -9.42
CA ASP A 41 14.00 1.30 -8.34
C ASP A 41 14.03 0.08 -7.40
N SER A 42 12.91 -0.64 -7.31
CA SER A 42 12.80 -1.89 -6.55
C SER A 42 13.14 -3.13 -7.38
N ASP A 43 13.76 -2.97 -8.56
CA ASP A 43 14.08 -4.03 -9.54
C ASP A 43 12.82 -4.74 -10.10
N LEU A 44 11.65 -4.10 -9.99
CA LEU A 44 10.39 -4.60 -10.52
C LEU A 44 10.10 -3.95 -11.88
N HIS A 45 10.41 -4.66 -12.95
CA HIS A 45 10.10 -4.22 -14.32
C HIS A 45 8.65 -4.51 -14.68
N VAL A 46 7.81 -3.47 -14.63
CA VAL A 46 6.37 -3.58 -14.90
C VAL A 46 5.89 -2.55 -15.92
N VAL A 47 4.77 -2.86 -16.57
CA VAL A 47 4.00 -1.97 -17.44
C VAL A 47 2.57 -1.85 -16.93
N VAL A 48 1.92 -0.74 -17.27
CA VAL A 48 0.51 -0.51 -16.95
C VAL A 48 -0.34 -1.56 -17.67
N ASP A 49 -1.14 -2.29 -16.89
CA ASP A 49 -2.12 -3.25 -17.41
C ASP A 49 -3.50 -2.60 -17.48
N ASP A 50 -3.93 -1.96 -16.39
CA ASP A 50 -5.16 -1.18 -16.32
C ASP A 50 -4.93 0.09 -15.47
N PRO A 51 -4.95 1.28 -16.08
CA PRO A 51 -4.71 2.53 -15.37
C PRO A 51 -5.87 2.91 -14.44
N SER A 52 -7.10 2.46 -14.71
CA SER A 52 -8.28 2.76 -13.87
C SER A 52 -8.26 1.96 -12.56
N ARG A 53 -7.65 0.76 -12.59
CA ARG A 53 -7.53 -0.14 -11.43
C ARG A 53 -6.15 -0.09 -10.78
N LEU A 54 -5.23 0.72 -11.31
CA LEU A 54 -3.84 0.81 -10.88
C LEU A 54 -3.18 -0.58 -10.79
N THR A 55 -3.39 -1.38 -11.83
CA THR A 55 -2.77 -2.69 -11.99
C THR A 55 -1.67 -2.65 -13.02
N PHE A 56 -0.58 -3.34 -12.70
CA PHE A 56 0.65 -3.38 -13.46
C PHE A 56 1.06 -4.84 -13.68
N ARG A 57 1.63 -5.14 -14.83
CA ARG A 57 2.08 -6.49 -15.20
C ARG A 57 3.58 -6.49 -15.43
N SER A 58 4.26 -7.54 -15.00
CA SER A 58 5.67 -7.78 -15.30
C SER A 58 5.93 -7.79 -16.81
N THR A 59 7.01 -7.14 -17.23
CA THR A 59 7.56 -7.26 -18.58
C THR A 59 8.58 -8.39 -18.71
N THR A 60 8.98 -9.00 -17.59
CA THR A 60 10.00 -10.03 -17.57
C THR A 60 9.41 -11.34 -18.10
N PRO A 61 9.97 -11.93 -19.17
CA PRO A 61 9.41 -13.13 -19.79
C PRO A 61 9.49 -14.38 -18.88
N ASP A 62 10.48 -14.42 -17.99
CA ASP A 62 10.77 -15.55 -17.09
C ASP A 62 10.01 -15.47 -15.76
N ASP A 63 9.64 -14.27 -15.32
CA ASP A 63 8.95 -14.04 -14.05
C ASP A 63 7.67 -13.23 -14.24
N LYS A 64 6.55 -13.96 -14.39
CA LYS A 64 5.22 -13.36 -14.54
C LYS A 64 4.62 -13.03 -13.19
N TYR A 65 4.53 -11.74 -12.92
CA TYR A 65 3.83 -11.22 -11.75
C TYR A 65 2.95 -10.04 -12.10
N THR A 66 1.95 -9.81 -11.26
CA THR A 66 1.02 -8.68 -11.35
C THR A 66 1.12 -7.88 -10.08
N ILE A 67 1.24 -6.56 -10.20
CA ILE A 67 1.17 -5.64 -9.07
C ILE A 67 -0.19 -4.96 -9.07
N ARG A 68 -0.83 -4.92 -7.91
CA ARG A 68 -2.09 -4.20 -7.71
C ARG A 68 -1.95 -3.20 -6.57
N VAL A 69 -2.14 -1.93 -6.86
CA VAL A 69 -2.14 -0.89 -5.81
C VAL A 69 -3.47 -0.92 -5.05
N LYS A 70 -3.39 -0.85 -3.73
CA LYS A 70 -4.54 -0.98 -2.81
C LYS A 70 -4.84 0.34 -2.10
N LYS A 71 -3.81 1.03 -1.62
CA LYS A 71 -3.97 2.27 -0.84
C LYS A 71 -2.75 3.17 -1.01
N PHE A 72 -3.00 4.48 -0.93
CA PHE A 72 -1.97 5.52 -0.78
C PHE A 72 -2.11 6.12 0.60
N ASP A 73 -1.00 6.24 1.32
CA ASP A 73 -0.92 6.87 2.62
C ASP A 73 0.05 8.05 2.51
N THR A 74 -0.49 9.27 2.49
CA THR A 74 0.29 10.50 2.29
C THR A 74 0.77 11.12 3.60
N GLY A 75 0.60 10.46 4.75
CA GLY A 75 1.02 10.98 6.06
C GLY A 75 0.26 12.24 6.54
N GLU A 76 -0.41 12.96 5.65
CA GLU A 76 -1.48 13.88 6.01
C GLU A 76 -2.58 13.06 6.66
N LYS A 77 -3.01 13.48 7.86
CA LYS A 77 -4.17 12.95 8.58
C LYS A 77 -5.44 13.15 7.73
N ASN A 78 -5.57 12.40 6.65
CA ASN A 78 -6.79 12.32 5.89
C ASN A 78 -7.73 11.41 6.67
N ASN A 79 -8.90 11.98 6.92
CA ASN A 79 -10.08 11.50 7.63
C ASN A 79 -10.64 10.13 7.15
N ASP A 80 -9.87 9.35 6.40
CA ASP A 80 -10.11 7.95 6.02
C ASP A 80 -9.38 6.99 6.96
N TYR A 81 -9.39 7.34 8.25
CA TYR A 81 -9.38 6.35 9.31
C TYR A 81 -10.67 5.56 9.11
N VAL A 82 -10.63 4.49 8.32
CA VAL A 82 -11.52 3.36 8.56
C VAL A 82 -11.24 3.04 10.03
N GLU A 83 -12.15 3.45 10.91
CA GLU A 83 -12.19 3.01 12.28
C GLU A 83 -12.34 1.49 12.23
N ASP A 84 -11.20 0.80 12.10
CA ASP A 84 -11.04 -0.59 12.46
C ASP A 84 -11.44 -0.66 13.93
N THR A 85 -12.73 -0.93 14.12
CA THR A 85 -13.40 -1.12 15.40
C THR A 85 -12.72 -2.22 16.21
N GLU A 86 -11.84 -3.01 15.59
CA GLU A 86 -11.00 -4.03 16.21
C GLU A 86 -9.90 -3.47 17.13
N LEU A 87 -9.33 -2.28 16.85
CA LEU A 87 -8.23 -1.75 17.68
C LEU A 87 -8.71 -1.19 19.03
N LYS A 88 -10.00 -0.85 19.18
CA LYS A 88 -10.60 -0.50 20.48
C LYS A 88 -10.87 -1.73 21.36
N SER A 89 -11.09 -2.90 20.77
CA SER A 89 -11.42 -4.12 21.50
C SER A 89 -10.22 -4.72 22.26
N ILE A 90 -9.00 -4.55 21.74
CA ILE A 90 -7.78 -5.07 22.39
C ILE A 90 -7.42 -4.23 23.62
N ILE A 91 -7.65 -2.92 23.58
CA ILE A 91 -7.31 -2.01 24.69
C ILE A 91 -8.32 -2.15 25.85
N SER A 92 -9.60 -2.40 25.56
CA SER A 92 -10.64 -2.55 26.59
C SER A 92 -10.45 -3.79 27.47
N ASN A 93 -9.82 -4.85 26.96
CA ASN A 93 -9.55 -6.08 27.72
C ASN A 93 -8.23 -6.04 28.52
N PHE A 94 -7.40 -5.01 28.35
CA PHE A 94 -6.09 -4.94 29.00
C PHE A 94 -6.02 -3.93 30.16
N ILE A 95 -7.14 -3.31 30.55
CA ILE A 95 -7.24 -2.56 31.80
C ILE A 95 -7.63 -3.55 32.91
N PRO A 96 -6.69 -4.01 33.76
CA PRO A 96 -7.09 -4.68 34.99
C PRO A 96 -7.90 -3.68 35.81
N LYS A 97 -9.13 -4.08 36.18
CA LYS A 97 -9.93 -3.39 37.21
C LYS A 97 -9.21 -3.49 38.56
N SER A 98 -8.18 -2.67 38.76
CA SER A 98 -7.70 -2.37 40.10
C SER A 98 -8.79 -1.56 40.78
N ARG A 99 -9.56 -2.25 41.64
CA ARG A 99 -10.46 -1.62 42.61
C ARG A 99 -9.67 -0.62 43.46
N PRO A 100 -10.19 0.57 43.72
CA PRO A 100 -9.87 1.28 44.93
C PRO A 100 -11.00 1.14 45.95
N LEU A 101 -10.60 0.60 47.11
CA LEU A 101 -11.10 0.73 48.48
C LEU A 101 -12.56 0.35 48.78
#